data_AF-A0A833UIZ7-F1
#
_entry.id   AF-A0A833UIZ7-F1
#
_cell.length_a   1.000
_cell.length_b   1.000
_cell.length_c   1.000
_cell.angle_alpha   90.00
_cell.angle_beta   90.00
_cell.angle_gamma   90.00
#
_symmetry.space_group_name_H-M   'P 1'
#
loop_
_entity.id
_entity.type
_entity.pdbx_description
1 polymer ?
#
loop_
_entity_poly.entity_id
_entity_poly.type
_entity_poly.pdbx_seq_one_letter_code
_entity_poly.pdbx_strand_id
1 'polypeptide(L)'
;METKLSWEQFKGQTRLPKFAIPKRYDLFLKPDLSACTFSGTVQVSLDIIEGTKFLVLNALEIVIQEVRFTDSNNQTYRPCDVVLEGNDEILVLVFKELLNVGEGVLWIEFSAALNQHLIGFYKWALR
;
A
#
# COMPACT_ATOMS: atom_id res chain seq x y z
N MET A 1 -0.48 15.93 -26.56
CA MET A 1 0.17 16.44 -25.35
C MET A 1 -0.13 15.43 -24.25
N GLU A 2 0.76 14.47 -24.02
CA GLU A 2 0.58 13.45 -22.99
C GLU A 2 0.86 14.08 -21.62
N THR A 3 -0.21 14.28 -20.87
CA THR A 3 -0.15 14.67 -19.46
C THR A 3 0.52 13.52 -18.70
N LYS A 4 1.82 13.64 -18.47
CA LYS A 4 2.56 12.74 -17.58
C LYS A 4 1.88 12.81 -16.21
N LEU A 5 1.07 11.81 -15.84
CA LEU A 5 0.55 11.70 -14.48
C LEU A 5 1.75 11.55 -13.55
N SER A 6 2.13 12.65 -12.89
CA SER A 6 3.03 12.61 -11.74
C SER A 6 2.19 12.23 -10.52
N TRP A 7 2.64 11.27 -9.73
CA TRP A 7 1.98 10.92 -8.48
C TRP A 7 2.05 12.07 -7.45
N GLU A 8 2.97 13.02 -7.63
CA GLU A 8 3.15 14.18 -6.76
C GLU A 8 1.90 15.07 -6.67
N GLN A 9 1.03 15.04 -7.68
CA GLN A 9 -0.23 15.78 -7.66
C GLN A 9 -1.20 15.30 -6.56
N PHE A 10 -0.94 14.14 -5.96
CA PHE A 10 -1.71 13.58 -4.85
C PHE A 10 -1.18 14.02 -3.48
N LYS A 11 -0.04 14.72 -3.41
CA LYS A 11 0.40 15.36 -2.16
C LYS A 11 -0.58 16.47 -1.74
N GLY A 12 -0.91 16.54 -0.46
CA GLY A 12 -1.90 17.46 0.09
C GLY A 12 -3.35 17.19 -0.32
N GLN A 13 -3.63 16.09 -1.03
CA GLN A 13 -4.99 15.71 -1.42
C GLN A 13 -5.61 14.76 -0.39
N THR A 14 -6.88 15.00 -0.04
CA THR A 14 -7.62 14.18 0.94
C THR A 14 -8.25 12.92 0.35
N ARG A 15 -8.11 12.69 -0.97
CA ARG A 15 -8.72 11.57 -1.68
C ARG A 15 -7.69 10.91 -2.57
N LEU A 16 -7.64 9.58 -2.47
CA LEU A 16 -6.81 8.75 -3.32
C LEU A 16 -7.27 8.80 -4.79
N PRO A 17 -6.36 8.51 -5.74
CA PRO A 17 -6.72 8.36 -7.14
C PRO A 17 -7.78 7.26 -7.33
N LYS A 18 -8.61 7.42 -8.37
CA LYS A 18 -9.72 6.49 -8.64
C LYS A 18 -9.38 5.40 -9.66
N PHE A 19 -8.15 5.36 -10.17
CA PHE A 19 -7.76 4.44 -11.23
C PHE A 19 -7.53 2.99 -10.75
N ALA A 20 -7.41 2.76 -9.44
CA ALA A 20 -7.25 1.45 -8.83
C ALA A 20 -8.33 1.25 -7.76
N ILE A 21 -9.23 0.28 -7.97
CA ILE A 21 -10.41 0.07 -7.12
C ILE A 21 -10.26 -1.25 -6.35
N PRO A 22 -10.03 -1.23 -5.03
CA PRO A 22 -9.92 -2.45 -4.24
C PRO A 22 -11.28 -3.16 -4.13
N LYS A 23 -11.25 -4.49 -4.12
CA LYS A 23 -12.41 -5.39 -3.99
C LYS A 23 -12.37 -6.22 -2.72
N ARG A 24 -11.19 -6.73 -2.38
CA ARG A 24 -11.00 -7.65 -1.25
C ARG A 24 -9.63 -7.44 -0.63
N TYR A 25 -9.60 -7.54 0.69
CA TYR A 25 -8.38 -7.57 1.48
C TYR A 25 -8.29 -8.91 2.19
N ASP A 26 -7.23 -9.66 1.95
CA ASP A 26 -6.82 -10.77 2.80
C ASP A 26 -5.64 -10.30 3.64
N LEU A 27 -5.91 -10.05 4.92
CA LEU A 27 -4.97 -9.47 5.87
C LEU A 27 -4.51 -10.54 6.87
N PHE A 28 -3.19 -10.68 6.99
CA PHE A 28 -2.55 -11.49 8.02
C PHE A 28 -1.72 -10.58 8.93
N LEU A 29 -1.91 -10.70 10.24
CA LEU A 29 -1.18 -9.96 11.25
C LEU A 29 -0.53 -10.92 12.24
N LYS A 30 0.73 -10.65 12.56
CA LYS A 30 1.53 -11.35 13.54
C LYS A 30 2.06 -10.35 14.58
N PRO A 31 1.34 -10.16 15.69
CA PRO A 31 1.79 -9.31 16.79
C PRO A 31 2.94 -9.96 17.56
N ASP A 32 3.91 -9.15 17.99
CA ASP A 32 4.91 -9.48 19.00
C ASP A 32 4.73 -8.54 20.19
N LEU A 33 4.02 -9.03 21.21
CA LEU A 33 3.68 -8.23 22.40
C LEU A 33 4.90 -7.97 23.30
N SER A 34 5.93 -8.81 23.20
CA SER A 34 7.18 -8.63 23.96
C SER A 34 8.01 -7.50 23.35
N ALA A 35 8.16 -7.51 22.03
CA ALA A 35 8.85 -6.45 21.30
C ALA A 35 8.00 -5.17 21.12
N CYS A 36 6.70 -5.23 21.43
CA CYS A 36 5.74 -4.17 21.13
C CYS A 36 5.72 -3.79 19.63
N THR A 37 5.75 -4.80 18.77
CA THR A 37 5.71 -4.64 17.31
C THR A 37 4.68 -5.57 16.70
N PHE A 38 4.41 -5.40 15.41
CA PHE A 38 3.68 -6.37 14.62
C PHE A 38 4.24 -6.42 13.21
N SER A 39 4.17 -7.58 12.58
CA SER A 39 4.37 -7.73 11.16
C SER A 39 3.13 -8.32 10.50
N GLY A 40 3.07 -8.25 9.19
CA GLY A 40 1.91 -8.76 8.48
C GLY A 40 2.13 -8.81 6.99
N THR A 41 1.19 -9.48 6.34
CA THR A 41 1.04 -9.41 4.90
C THR A 41 -0.38 -9.00 4.57
N VAL A 42 -0.54 -8.27 3.48
CA VAL A 42 -1.85 -7.94 2.93
C VAL A 42 -1.87 -8.29 1.45
N GLN A 43 -2.93 -8.99 1.03
CA GLN A 43 -3.30 -9.15 -0.37
C GLN A 43 -4.51 -8.28 -0.64
N VAL A 44 -4.38 -7.40 -1.63
CA VAL A 44 -5.45 -6.53 -2.10
C VAL A 44 -5.82 -6.95 -3.51
N SER A 45 -6.95 -7.63 -3.67
CA SER A 45 -7.54 -7.80 -4.99
C SER A 45 -8.13 -6.47 -5.43
N LEU A 46 -7.76 -5.99 -6.62
CA LEU A 46 -8.17 -4.68 -7.12
C LEU A 46 -8.32 -4.67 -8.65
N ASP A 47 -9.16 -3.75 -9.13
CA ASP A 47 -9.31 -3.47 -10.56
C ASP A 47 -8.49 -2.22 -10.91
N ILE A 48 -7.62 -2.32 -11.91
CA ILE A 48 -7.05 -1.18 -12.60
C ILE A 48 -8.05 -0.77 -13.68
N ILE A 49 -8.67 0.41 -13.54
CA ILE A 49 -9.65 0.92 -14.51
C ILE A 49 -9.00 1.81 -15.58
N GLU A 50 -7.84 2.38 -15.27
CA GLU A 50 -7.03 3.20 -16.18
C GLU A 50 -5.57 2.79 -16.05
N GLY A 51 -4.90 2.53 -17.17
CA GLY A 51 -3.51 2.07 -17.17
C GLY A 51 -2.58 3.05 -16.45
N THR A 52 -1.77 2.54 -15.53
CA THR A 52 -0.96 3.38 -14.63
C THR A 52 0.43 2.80 -14.41
N LYS A 53 1.38 3.66 -14.04
CA LYS A 53 2.73 3.26 -13.60
C LYS A 53 2.94 3.41 -12.10
N PHE A 54 1.89 3.74 -11.35
CA PHE A 54 2.00 3.87 -9.91
C PHE A 54 0.67 3.54 -9.22
N LEU A 55 0.77 3.07 -7.98
CA LEU A 55 -0.36 2.90 -7.08
C LEU A 55 -0.17 3.81 -5.87
N VAL A 56 -1.23 4.47 -5.44
CA VAL A 56 -1.23 5.32 -4.24
C VAL A 56 -2.18 4.72 -3.22
N LEU A 57 -1.69 4.48 -2.01
CA LEU A 57 -2.42 3.88 -0.89
C LEU A 57 -2.23 4.76 0.35
N ASN A 58 -3.09 4.58 1.35
CA ASN A 58 -2.84 5.18 2.67
C ASN A 58 -1.83 4.32 3.44
N ALA A 59 -0.88 4.96 4.10
CA ALA A 59 0.08 4.34 4.98
C ALA A 59 0.63 5.38 5.97
N LEU A 60 0.66 5.02 7.25
CA LEU A 60 1.23 5.84 8.31
C LEU A 60 1.99 4.93 9.28
N GLU A 61 3.23 5.32 9.61
CA GLU A 61 4.06 4.64 10.63
C GLU A 61 4.29 3.13 10.39
N ILE A 62 4.29 2.70 9.13
CA ILE A 62 4.62 1.32 8.72
C ILE A 62 5.92 1.28 7.92
N VAL A 63 6.64 0.16 8.05
CA VAL A 63 7.82 -0.17 7.25
C VAL A 63 7.43 -1.22 6.21
N ILE A 64 7.65 -0.91 4.94
CA ILE A 64 7.40 -1.81 3.81
C ILE A 64 8.64 -2.66 3.56
N GLN A 65 8.47 -3.99 3.51
CA GLN A 65 9.57 -4.94 3.33
C GLN A 65 9.64 -5.48 1.90
N GLU A 66 8.53 -5.99 1.39
CA GLU A 66 8.40 -6.44 0.00
C GLU A 66 7.03 -6.08 -0.55
N VAL A 67 7.00 -5.77 -1.85
CA VAL A 67 5.79 -5.45 -2.60
C VAL A 67 5.83 -6.13 -3.96
N ARG A 68 4.71 -6.70 -4.36
CA ARG A 68 4.50 -7.22 -5.71
C ARG A 68 3.05 -7.02 -6.14
N PHE A 69 2.86 -6.74 -7.42
CA PHE A 69 1.55 -6.76 -8.06
C PHE A 69 1.53 -7.89 -9.08
N THR A 70 0.49 -8.72 -9.07
CA THR A 70 0.32 -9.80 -10.04
C THR A 70 -0.98 -9.58 -10.80
N ASP A 71 -0.91 -9.49 -12.13
CA ASP A 71 -2.09 -9.31 -12.97
C ASP A 71 -2.81 -10.64 -13.28
N SER A 72 -3.95 -10.55 -13.95
CA SER A 72 -4.75 -11.71 -14.37
C SER A 72 -4.04 -12.66 -15.35
N ASN A 73 -2.95 -12.21 -16.00
CA ASN A 73 -2.11 -13.03 -16.87
C ASN A 73 -0.97 -13.72 -16.10
N ASN A 74 -0.98 -13.66 -14.76
CA ASN A 74 0.10 -14.10 -13.87
C ASN A 74 1.44 -13.38 -14.08
N GLN A 75 1.45 -12.22 -14.74
CA GLN A 75 2.66 -11.39 -14.81
C GLN A 75 2.84 -10.67 -13.47
N THR A 76 4.06 -10.75 -12.92
CA THR A 76 4.39 -10.15 -11.62
C THR A 76 5.29 -8.93 -11.81
N TYR A 77 4.85 -7.81 -11.23
CA TYR A 77 5.52 -6.53 -11.26
C TYR A 77 6.02 -6.21 -9.86
N ARG A 78 7.29 -5.75 -9.77
CA ARG A 78 7.84 -5.18 -8.54
C ARG A 78 8.00 -3.68 -8.72
N PRO A 79 7.63 -2.86 -7.73
CA PRO A 79 7.88 -1.43 -7.80
C PRO A 79 9.40 -1.20 -7.87
N CYS A 80 9.82 -0.26 -8.72
CA CYS A 80 11.19 0.20 -8.76
C CYS A 80 11.48 1.30 -7.75
N ASP A 81 10.43 1.93 -7.21
CA ASP A 81 10.53 2.93 -6.16
C ASP A 81 9.32 2.82 -5.22
N VAL A 82 9.56 3.06 -3.94
CA VAL A 82 8.58 2.94 -2.86
C VAL A 82 8.72 4.18 -1.98
N VAL A 83 7.73 5.06 -2.03
CA VAL A 83 7.77 6.35 -1.34
C VAL A 83 6.74 6.36 -0.22
N LEU A 84 7.17 6.61 1.01
CA LEU A 84 6.31 6.83 2.17
C LEU A 84 6.33 8.33 2.52
N GLU A 85 5.19 8.99 2.38
CA GLU A 85 5.03 10.41 2.71
C GLU A 85 4.20 10.54 3.99
N GLY A 86 4.88 10.61 5.14
CA GLY A 86 4.22 10.63 6.45
C GLY A 86 3.29 11.82 6.69
N ASN A 87 3.55 12.98 6.06
CA ASN A 87 2.71 14.17 6.22
C ASN A 87 1.33 14.02 5.54
N ASP A 88 1.30 13.32 4.41
CA ASP A 88 0.08 13.07 3.64
C ASP A 88 -0.51 11.69 3.95
N GLU A 89 0.15 10.90 4.81
CA GLU A 89 -0.22 9.54 5.17
C GLU A 89 -0.39 8.61 3.96
N ILE A 90 0.46 8.77 2.93
CA ILE A 90 0.40 7.99 1.69
C ILE A 90 1.65 7.13 1.45
N LEU A 91 1.41 5.99 0.81
CA LEU A 91 2.39 5.10 0.20
C LEU A 91 2.22 5.16 -1.32
N VAL A 92 3.30 5.45 -2.03
CA VAL A 92 3.35 5.44 -3.49
C VAL A 92 4.27 4.31 -3.95
N LEU A 93 3.72 3.42 -4.76
CA LEU A 93 4.43 2.31 -5.39
C LEU A 93 4.62 2.64 -6.87
N VAL A 94 5.85 2.85 -7.32
CA VAL A 94 6.15 3.22 -8.71
C VAL A 94 6.69 2.02 -9.47
N PHE A 95 6.17 1.75 -10.66
CA PHE A 95 6.52 0.64 -11.53
C PHE A 95 7.19 1.14 -12.81
N LYS A 96 8.17 0.38 -13.33
CA LYS A 96 8.81 0.68 -14.63
C LYS A 96 7.83 0.46 -15.79
N GLU A 97 7.13 -0.66 -15.71
CA GLU A 97 6.16 -1.14 -16.68
C GLU A 97 4.76 -0.58 -16.38
N LEU A 98 3.93 -0.49 -17.41
CA LEU A 98 2.54 -0.06 -17.28
C LEU A 98 1.72 -1.21 -16.70
N LEU A 99 1.02 -0.95 -15.61
CA LEU A 99 -0.05 -1.82 -15.14
C LEU A 99 -1.25 -1.59 -16.05
N ASN A 100 -1.61 -2.61 -16.82
CA ASN A 100 -2.72 -2.54 -17.76
C ASN A 100 -4.07 -2.57 -17.04
N VAL A 101 -5.11 -2.11 -17.74
CA VAL A 101 -6.50 -2.21 -17.28
C VAL A 101 -6.85 -3.68 -17.08
N GLY A 102 -7.45 -3.99 -15.93
CA GLY A 102 -7.82 -5.35 -15.56
C GLY A 102 -7.70 -5.62 -14.07
N GLU A 103 -8.01 -6.85 -13.70
CA GLU A 103 -7.90 -7.33 -12.32
C GLU A 103 -6.44 -7.69 -11.97
N GLY A 104 -6.09 -7.49 -10.71
CA GLY A 104 -4.83 -7.96 -10.17
C GLY A 104 -4.83 -8.03 -8.65
N VAL A 105 -3.75 -8.57 -8.12
CA VAL A 105 -3.52 -8.72 -6.68
C VAL A 105 -2.25 -7.98 -6.29
N LEU A 106 -2.40 -6.97 -5.44
CA LEU A 106 -1.28 -6.31 -4.78
C LEU A 106 -0.98 -7.04 -3.47
N TRP A 107 0.23 -7.58 -3.35
CA TRP A 107 0.72 -8.19 -2.12
C TRP A 107 1.80 -7.30 -1.50
N ILE A 108 1.67 -7.03 -0.20
CA ILE A 108 2.60 -6.20 0.58
C ILE A 108 2.94 -6.94 1.86
N GLU A 109 4.24 -7.03 2.16
CA GLU A 109 4.76 -7.40 3.48
C GLU A 109 5.22 -6.16 4.23
N PHE A 110 4.82 -6.04 5.49
CA PHE A 110 5.07 -4.86 6.31
C PHE A 110 5.33 -5.21 7.77
N SER A 111 5.90 -4.23 8.49
CA SER A 111 6.04 -4.25 9.94
C SER A 111 5.87 -2.87 10.54
N ALA A 112 5.42 -2.80 11.79
CA ALA A 112 5.23 -1.54 12.50
C ALA A 112 5.30 -1.73 14.02
N ALA A 113 5.44 -0.62 14.75
CA ALA A 113 5.39 -0.61 16.21
C ALA A 113 3.94 -0.57 16.71
N LEU A 114 3.67 -1.23 17.83
CA LEU A 114 2.41 -1.06 18.56
C LEU A 114 2.47 0.27 19.32
N ASN A 115 1.65 1.24 18.93
CA ASN A 115 1.62 2.55 19.57
C ASN A 115 0.84 2.54 20.90
N GLN A 116 0.88 3.67 21.61
CA GLN A 116 0.13 3.91 22.86
C GLN A 116 -0.88 5.07 22.71
N HIS A 117 -1.14 5.52 21.48
CA HIS A 117 -1.95 6.70 21.20
C HIS A 117 -3.45 6.38 21.11
N LEU A 118 -3.84 5.13 21.38
CA LEU A 118 -5.22 4.63 21.28
C LEU A 118 -5.85 4.81 19.88
N ILE A 119 -5.00 4.88 18.86
CA ILE A 119 -5.37 5.05 17.45
C ILE A 119 -4.66 3.95 16.65
N GLY A 120 -5.36 3.29 15.74
CA GLY A 120 -4.80 2.22 14.92
C GLY A 120 -4.59 0.91 15.70
N PHE A 121 -3.47 0.23 15.48
CA PHE A 121 -3.14 -1.01 16.18
C PHE A 121 -2.20 -0.74 17.35
N TYR A 122 -2.74 -0.81 18.57
CA TYR A 122 -2.10 -0.32 19.79
C TYR A 122 -2.02 -1.39 20.88
N LYS A 123 -1.08 -1.18 21.80
CA LYS A 123 -0.96 -1.97 23.02
C LYS A 123 -1.91 -1.44 24.09
N TRP A 124 -2.67 -2.33 24.72
CA TRP A 124 -3.41 -2.04 25.94
C TRP A 124 -2.97 -3.02 27.04
N ALA A 125 -2.92 -2.55 28.29
CA ALA A 125 -2.67 -3.39 29.46
C ALA A 125 -3.47 -2.85 30.65
N LEU A 126 -4.16 -3.73 31.39
CA LEU A 126 -4.69 -3.40 32.70
C LEU A 126 -3.52 -3.46 33.70
N ARG A 127 -3.36 -2.41 34.52
CA ARG A 127 -2.41 -2.41 35.64
C ARG A 127 -2.85 -3.37 36.74
#